data_AF-A0A2E1SPA5-F1
#
_entry.id   AF-A0A2E1SPA5-F1
#
_cell.length_a   1.000
_cell.length_b   1.000
_cell.length_c   1.000
_cell.angle_alpha   90.00
_cell.angle_beta   90.00
_cell.angle_gamma   90.00
#
_symmetry.space_group_name_H-M   'P 1'
#
loop_
_entity.id
_entity.type
_entity.pdbx_description
1 polymer ?
#
loop_
_entity_poly.entity_id
_entity_poly.type
_entity_poly.pdbx_seq_one_letter_code
_entity_poly.pdbx_strand_id
1 'polypeptide(L)' 'MGLEIVVLLVDVPSLRQLLETPWLQLYSGLERRTLRANRPQQDARMKVNFDIDAEAELLDWMDTQNRD' A
#
# COMPACT_ATOMS: atom_id res chain seq x y z
N MET A 1 21.51 -12.59 -23.48
CA MET A 1 20.69 -11.49 -22.95
C MET A 1 19.61 -12.13 -22.09
N GLY A 2 19.65 -11.94 -20.77
CA GLY A 2 18.68 -12.54 -19.85
C GLY A 2 17.39 -11.73 -19.83
N LEU A 3 16.25 -12.42 -19.79
CA LEU A 3 14.94 -11.80 -19.56
C LEU A 3 14.83 -11.45 -18.07
N GLU A 4 14.66 -10.18 -17.74
CA GLU A 4 14.24 -9.75 -16.41
C GLU A 4 12.71 -9.69 -16.36
N ILE A 5 12.11 -10.39 -15.41
CA ILE A 5 10.66 -10.44 -15.21
C ILE A 5 10.33 -9.67 -13.93
N VAL A 6 9.52 -8.62 -14.06
CA VAL A 6 8.94 -7.89 -12.93
C VAL A 6 7.51 -8.38 -12.74
N VAL A 7 7.19 -8.89 -11.55
CA VAL A 7 5.86 -9.40 -11.20
C VAL A 7 5.20 -8.43 -10.23
N LEU A 8 3.95 -8.06 -10.52
CA LEU A 8 3.09 -7.32 -9.59
C LEU A 8 2.27 -8.34 -8.79
N LEU A 9 2.53 -8.42 -7.48
CA LEU A 9 1.75 -9.23 -6.56
C LEU A 9 0.85 -8.33 -5.73
N VAL A 10 -0.42 -8.74 -5.60
CA VAL A 10 -1.39 -8.10 -4.73
C VAL A 10 -1.83 -9.14 -3.72
N ASP A 11 -1.63 -8.84 -2.43
CA ASP A 11 -2.20 -9.65 -1.36
C ASP A 11 -3.70 -9.33 -1.23
N VAL A 12 -4.53 -10.30 -1.63
CA VAL A 12 -5.98 -10.13 -1.68
C VAL A 12 -6.59 -9.90 -0.28
N PRO A 13 -6.21 -10.64 0.78
CA PRO A 13 -6.69 -10.37 2.13
C PRO A 13 -6.39 -8.94 2.61
N SER A 14 -5.15 -8.47 2.50
CA SER A 14 -4.77 -7.11 2.91
C SER A 14 -5.50 -6.05 2.08
N LEU A 15 -5.64 -6.25 0.77
CA LEU A 15 -6.39 -5.31 -0.08
C LEU A 15 -7.86 -5.22 0.35
N ARG A 16 -8.51 -6.38 0.57
CA ARG A 16 -9.91 -6.40 1.00
C ARG A 16 -10.10 -5.67 2.33
N GLN A 17 -9.20 -5.91 3.29
CA GLN A 17 -9.23 -5.21 4.58
C GLN A 17 -9.12 -3.69 4.42
N LEU A 18 -8.25 -3.21 3.53
CA LEU A 18 -8.12 -1.78 3.23
C LEU A 18 -9.41 -1.21 2.61
N LEU A 19 -10.01 -1.92 1.66
CA LEU A 19 -11.25 -1.50 0.99
C LEU A 19 -12.48 -1.51 1.92
N GLU A 20 -12.47 -2.35 2.95
CA GLU A 20 -13.51 -2.41 3.98
C GLU A 20 -13.29 -1.38 5.11
N THR A 21 -12.11 -0.75 5.16
CA THR A 21 -11.79 0.25 6.18
C THR A 21 -12.53 1.58 5.90
N PRO A 22 -13.22 2.17 6.89
CA PRO A 22 -13.86 3.47 6.72
C PRO A 22 -12.86 4.56 6.30
N TRP A 23 -13.27 5.44 5.39
CA TRP A 23 -12.41 6.49 4.80
C TRP A 23 -11.56 7.28 5.82
N LEU A 24 -12.17 7.77 6.90
CA LEU A 24 -11.49 8.52 7.96
C LEU A 24 -10.48 7.67 8.75
N GLN A 25 -10.79 6.39 8.96
CA GLN A 25 -9.89 5.46 9.63
C GLN A 25 -8.71 5.07 8.74
N LEU A 26 -8.96 4.91 7.43
CA LEU A 26 -7.92 4.68 6.44
C LEU A 26 -6.96 5.88 6.41
N TYR A 27 -7.49 7.11 6.26
CA TYR A 27 -6.69 8.33 6.27
C TYR A 27 -5.84 8.47 7.54
N SER A 28 -6.46 8.36 8.71
CA SER A 28 -5.73 8.45 9.99
C SER A 28 -4.71 7.33 10.16
N GLY A 29 -5.01 6.13 9.66
CA GLY A 29 -4.12 4.99 9.72
C GLY A 29 -2.88 5.14 8.84
N LEU A 30 -3.05 5.73 7.65
CA LEU A 30 -1.96 6.07 6.73
C LEU A 30 -1.09 7.20 7.32
N GLU A 31 -1.70 8.28 7.81
CA GLU A 31 -0.97 9.41 8.44
C GLU A 31 -0.09 8.95 9.62
N ARG A 32 -0.63 8.05 10.45
CA ARG A 32 0.07 7.50 11.63
C ARG A 32 0.91 6.27 11.34
N ARG A 33 0.96 5.82 10.08
CA ARG A 33 1.69 4.62 9.62
C ARG A 33 1.29 3.32 10.36
N THR A 34 0.10 3.26 10.93
CA THR A 34 -0.37 2.09 11.71
C THR A 34 -0.73 0.92 10.80
N LEU A 35 -1.09 1.20 9.54
CA LEU A 35 -1.44 0.18 8.55
C LEU A 35 -0.23 -0.61 8.03
N ARG A 36 1.01 -0.16 8.32
CA ARG A 36 2.23 -0.90 7.98
C ARG A 36 2.31 -2.27 8.67
N ALA A 37 1.65 -2.43 9.82
CA ALA A 37 1.54 -3.71 10.52
C ALA A 37 0.73 -4.76 9.74
N ASN A 38 -0.14 -4.33 8.81
CA ASN A 38 -0.96 -5.23 8.00
C ASN A 38 -0.29 -5.62 6.67
N ARG A 39 0.97 -5.22 6.46
CA ARG A 39 1.72 -5.58 5.26
C ARG A 39 1.93 -7.11 5.23
N PRO A 40 1.70 -7.76 4.08
CA PRO A 40 1.97 -9.18 3.95
C PRO A 40 3.47 -9.45 4.13
N GLN A 41 3.79 -10.65 4.62
CA GLN A 41 5.17 -11.09 4.74
C GLN A 41 5.81 -11.18 3.34
N GLN A 42 7.02 -10.62 3.20
CA GLN A 42 7.77 -10.71 1.95
C GLN A 42 8.06 -12.17 1.58
N ASP A 43 7.79 -12.55 0.33
CA ASP A 43 8.19 -13.86 -0.21
C ASP A 43 9.72 -13.94 -0.30
N ALA A 44 10.31 -14.95 0.36
CA ALA A 44 11.76 -15.14 0.42
C ALA A 44 12.43 -15.33 -0.95
N ARG A 45 11.67 -15.69 -1.98
CA ARG A 45 12.17 -15.87 -3.36
C ARG A 45 12.21 -14.56 -4.14
N MET A 46 11.49 -13.53 -3.68
CA MET A 46 11.40 -12.24 -4.38
C MET A 46 12.36 -11.22 -3.77
N LYS A 47 13.17 -10.61 -4.64
CA LYS A 47 14.02 -9.48 -4.30
C LYS A 47 13.25 -8.19 -4.53
N VAL A 48 13.04 -7.43 -3.48
CA VAL A 48 12.53 -6.06 -3.56
C VAL A 48 13.72 -5.16 -3.88
N ASN A 49 13.82 -4.72 -5.14
CA ASN A 49 14.90 -3.83 -5.57
C ASN A 49 14.66 -2.38 -5.14
N PHE A 50 13.39 -2.00 -4.98
CA PHE A 50 12.95 -0.66 -4.58
C PHE A 50 11.63 -0.79 -3.82
N ASP A 51 11.45 0.00 -2.76
CA ASP A 51 10.19 0.12 -2.02
C ASP A 51 9.54 1.45 -2.46
N ILE A 52 8.33 1.39 -3.02
CA ILE A 52 7.57 2.59 -3.42
C ILE A 52 6.61 2.93 -2.28
N ASP A 53 6.75 4.12 -1.72
CA ASP A 53 5.85 4.59 -0.65
C ASP A 53 4.57 5.21 -1.25
N ALA A 54 3.70 4.34 -1.77
CA ALA A 54 2.40 4.75 -2.32
C ALA A 54 1.46 5.38 -1.26
N GLU A 55 1.78 5.23 0.03
CA GLU A 55 1.05 5.84 1.16
C GLU A 55 1.07 7.37 1.07
N ALA A 56 2.19 7.97 0.68
CA ALA A 56 2.32 9.42 0.55
C ALA A 56 1.49 9.97 -0.61
N GLU A 57 1.60 9.34 -1.79
CA GLU A 57 0.81 9.73 -2.98
C GLU A 57 -0.70 9.59 -2.74
N LEU A 58 -1.10 8.55 -2.00
CA LEU A 58 -2.50 8.33 -1.65
C LEU A 58 -2.99 9.39 -0.66
N LEU A 59 -2.22 9.73 0.37
CA LEU A 59 -2.56 10.79 1.33
C LEU A 59 -2.72 12.14 0.63
N ASP A 60 -1.78 12.50 -0.23
CA ASP A 60 -1.84 13.73 -1.03
C ASP A 60 -3.13 13.76 -1.87
N TRP A 61 -3.49 12.63 -2.50
CA TRP A 61 -4.75 12.53 -3.25
C TRP A 61 -5.97 12.65 -2.33
N MET A 62 -5.99 11.97 -1.17
CA MET A 62 -7.09 12.08 -0.21
C MET A 62 -7.30 13.52 0.26
N ASP A 63 -6.23 14.28 0.47
CA ASP A 63 -6.28 15.70 0.81
C ASP A 63 -6.91 16.54 -0.31
N THR A 64 -6.67 16.20 -1.58
CA THR A 64 -7.37 16.89 -2.69
C THR A 64 -8.87 16.65 -2.69
N GLN A 65 -9.34 15.49 -2.22
CA GLN A 65 -10.77 15.14 -2.16
C GLN A 65 -11.48 15.79 -0.97
N ASN A 66 -10.75 16.11 0.10
CA ASN A 66 -11.29 16.79 1.28
C ASN A 66 -11.35 18.32 1.14
N ARG A 67 -10.92 18.88 0.02
CA ARG A 67 -11.03 20.31 -0.29
C ARG A 67 -12.37 20.61 -0.95
N ASP A 68 -13.41 20.74 -0.13
CA ASP A 68 -14.62 21.50 -0.43
C ASP A 68 -14.57 22.88 0.26
#